data_AF-A0A4Y8S3Z8-F1
#
_entry.id   AF-A0A4Y8S3Z8-F1
#
_cell.length_a   1.000
_cell.length_b   1.000
_cell.length_c   1.000
_cell.angle_alpha   90.00
_cell.angle_beta   90.00
_cell.angle_gamma   90.00
#
_symmetry.space_group_name_H-M   'P 1'
#
loop_
_entity.id
_entity.type
_entity.pdbx_description
1 polymer ?
#
loop_
_entity_poly.entity_id
_entity_poly.type
_entity_poly.pdbx_seq_one_letter_code
_entity_poly.pdbx_strand_id
1 'polypeptide(L)' 'MTTLTIDISDAKAAELSQLIKSKGGVIIADSSELSKEEQVSLNQSLKEARLIREGKLKPLSFDELWDE' A
#
# COMPACT_ATOMS: atom_id res chain seq x y z
N MET A 1 -26.17 6.84 -9.64
CA MET A 1 -24.73 7.10 -9.81
C MET A 1 -24.09 5.79 -10.19
N THR A 2 -23.43 5.73 -11.35
CA THR A 2 -22.93 4.48 -11.94
C THR A 2 -21.41 4.56 -11.98
N THR A 3 -20.72 3.63 -11.32
CA THR A 3 -19.26 3.63 -11.22
C THR A 3 -18.70 2.58 -12.17
N LEU A 4 -17.70 2.96 -12.97
CA LEU A 4 -16.97 2.07 -13.86
C LEU A 4 -15.52 1.96 -13.34
N THR A 5 -15.10 0.74 -12.99
CA THR A 5 -13.74 0.45 -12.55
C THR A 5 -12.96 -0.15 -13.72
N ILE A 6 -11.80 0.43 -14.03
CA ILE A 6 -10.95 0.01 -15.14
C ILE A 6 -9.52 -0.11 -14.60
N ASP A 7 -8.90 -1.27 -14.83
CA ASP A 7 -7.51 -1.50 -14.46
C ASP A 7 -6.60 -1.07 -15.61
N ILE A 8 -5.59 -0.26 -15.32
CA ILE A 8 -4.75 0.39 -16.33
C ILE A 8 -3.29 0.29 -15.91
N SER A 9 -2.42 -0.05 -16.86
CA SER A 9 -0.98 -0.04 -16.67
C SER A 9 -0.45 1.39 -16.45
N ASP A 10 0.48 1.58 -15.51
CA ASP A 10 1.07 2.89 -15.15
C ASP A 10 1.58 3.71 -16.34
N ALA A 11 2.15 3.07 -17.36
CA ALA A 11 2.65 3.74 -18.56
C ALA A 11 1.56 4.53 -19.32
N LYS A 12 0.30 4.13 -19.21
CA LYS A 12 -0.86 4.76 -19.88
C LYS A 12 -1.67 5.66 -18.95
N ALA A 13 -1.36 5.67 -17.65
CA ALA A 13 -2.09 6.45 -16.66
C ALA A 13 -2.00 7.96 -16.96
N ALA A 14 -0.85 8.44 -17.45
CA ALA A 14 -0.64 9.84 -17.78
C ALA A 14 -1.53 10.32 -18.94
N GLU A 15 -1.61 9.53 -20.03
CA GLU A 15 -2.43 9.85 -21.21
C GLU A 15 -3.93 9.82 -20.87
N LEU A 16 -4.37 8.80 -20.13
CA LEU A 16 -5.77 8.72 -19.68
C LEU A 16 -6.11 9.83 -18.69
N SER A 17 -5.17 10.24 -17.84
CA SER A 17 -5.39 11.34 -16.91
C SER A 17 -5.67 12.65 -17.64
N GLN A 18 -4.95 12.91 -18.73
CA GLN A 18 -5.19 14.09 -19.57
C GLN A 18 -6.56 14.00 -20.26
N LEU A 19 -6.93 12.82 -20.76
CA LEU A 19 -8.23 12.60 -21.40
C LEU A 19 -9.40 12.82 -20.43
N ILE A 20 -9.33 12.25 -19.23
CA ILE A 20 -10.37 12.37 -18.20
C ILE A 20 -10.55 13.84 -17.80
N LYS A 21 -9.45 14.56 -17.55
CA LYS A 21 -9.48 16.00 -17.25
C LYS A 21 -10.07 16.82 -18.40
N SER A 22 -9.73 16.50 -19.66
CA SER A 22 -10.27 17.19 -20.84
C SER A 22 -11.78 17.03 -21.03
N LYS A 23 -12.35 15.94 -20.49
CA LYS A 23 -13.80 15.65 -20.54
C LYS A 23 -14.55 16.12 -19.29
N GLY A 24 -13.87 16.85 -18.39
CA GLY A 24 -14.46 17.35 -17.15
C GLY A 24 -14.62 16.28 -16.07
N GLY A 25 -13.98 15.13 -16.23
CA GLY A 25 -13.94 14.07 -15.22
C GLY A 25 -12.92 14.36 -14.13
N VAL A 26 -13.21 13.87 -12.92
CA VAL A 26 -12.31 13.96 -11.77
C VAL A 26 -11.61 12.62 -11.61
N ILE A 27 -10.29 12.64 -11.51
CA ILE A 27 -9.48 11.47 -11.20
C ILE A 27 -9.32 11.43 -9.70
N ILE A 28 -9.98 10.47 -9.05
CA ILE A 28 -9.72 10.13 -7.66
C ILE A 28 -8.65 9.05 -7.71
N ALA A 29 -7.39 9.47 -7.74
CA ALA A 29 -6.29 8.54 -7.55
C ALA A 29 -6.25 8.23 -6.05
N ASP A 30 -6.71 7.05 -5.66
CA ASP A 30 -6.43 6.46 -4.35
C ASP A 30 -4.95 6.02 -4.34
N SER A 31 -4.04 6.98 -4.52
CA SER A 31 -2.64 6.76 -4.21
C SER A 31 -2.53 6.95 -2.70
N SER A 32 -2.73 5.86 -1.96
CA SER A 32 -2.22 5.74 -0.60
C SER A 32 -0.69 5.75 -0.67
N GLU A 33 -0.10 6.88 -1.09
CA GLU A 33 1.34 7.10 -1.03
C GLU A 33 1.68 7.10 0.45
N LEU A 34 2.17 5.95 0.93
CA LEU A 34 2.73 5.84 2.27
C LEU A 34 3.78 6.94 2.41
N SER A 35 3.67 7.74 3.47
CA SER A 35 4.72 8.68 3.86
C SER A 35 6.06 7.95 4.01
N LYS A 36 7.18 8.68 3.93
CA LYS A 36 8.51 8.06 4.06
C LYS A 36 8.66 7.36 5.40
N GLU A 37 8.05 7.93 6.45
CA GLU A 37 8.01 7.38 7.79
C GLU A 37 7.23 6.06 7.84
N GLU A 38 6.06 6.00 7.21
CA GLU A 38 5.27 4.77 7.11
C GLU A 38 5.97 3.69 6.28
N GLN A 39 6.67 4.08 5.20
CA GLN A 39 7.46 3.14 4.40
C GLN A 39 8.64 2.56 5.20
N VAL A 40 9.31 3.38 6.02
CA VAL A 40 10.41 2.91 6.88
C VAL A 40 9.88 1.93 7.93
N SER A 41 8.77 2.26 8.59
CA SER A 41 8.12 1.39 9.57
C SER A 41 7.69 0.06 8.94
N LEU A 42 7.04 0.10 7.77
CA LEU A 42 6.61 -1.10 7.05
C LEU A 42 7.80 -1.99 6.67
N ASN A 43 8.89 -1.40 6.17
CA ASN A 43 10.09 -2.14 5.80
C ASN A 43 10.77 -2.80 7.01
N GLN A 44 10.75 -2.15 8.18
CA GLN A 44 11.23 -2.74 9.42
C GLN A 44 10.38 -3.95 9.84
N SER A 45 9.06 -3.80 9.88
CA SER A 45 8.15 -4.90 10.22
C SER A 45 8.27 -6.08 9.24
N LEU A 46 8.45 -5.81 7.94
CA LEU A 46 8.69 -6.85 6.93
C LEU A 46 10.00 -7.60 7.18
N LYS A 47 11.06 -6.88 7.57
CA LYS A 47 12.36 -7.48 7.91
C LYS A 47 12.23 -8.36 9.14
N GLU A 48 11.53 -7.92 10.17
CA GLU A 48 11.27 -8.70 11.38
C GLU A 48 10.46 -9.96 11.08
N ALA A 49 9.36 -9.84 10.34
CA ALA A 49 8.55 -10.97 9.90
C ALA A 49 9.37 -12.01 9.12
N ARG A 50 10.29 -11.55 8.27
CA ARG A 50 11.20 -12.43 7.54
C ARG A 50 12.17 -13.16 8.48
N LEU A 51 12.74 -12.48 9.46
CA LEU A 51 13.64 -13.09 10.45
C LEU A 51 12.91 -14.11 11.33
N ILE A 52 11.66 -13.85 11.68
CA ILE A 52 10.78 -14.80 12.37
C ILE A 52 10.57 -16.04 11.51
N ARG A 53 10.23 -15.86 10.23
CA ARG A 53 10.04 -16.98 9.28
C ARG A 53 11.32 -17.81 9.09
N GLU A 54 12.47 -17.17 9.10
CA GLU A 54 13.78 -17.83 9.00
C GLU A 54 14.23 -18.48 10.33
N GLY A 55 13.44 -18.37 11.40
CA GLY A 55 13.75 -18.93 12.73
C GLY A 55 14.87 -18.20 13.47
N LYS A 56 15.29 -17.03 12.98
CA LYS A 56 16.35 -16.20 13.58
C LYS A 56 15.82 -15.31 14.70
N LEU A 57 14.51 -15.09 14.75
CA LEU A 57 13.85 -14.25 15.73
C LEU A 57 12.65 -15.02 16.28
N LYS A 58 12.49 -15.05 17.61
CA LYS A 58 11.39 -15.75 18.25
C LYS A 58 10.09 -14.96 18.00
N PRO A 59 9.04 -15.56 17.41
CA PRO A 59 7.75 -14.91 17.36
C PRO A 59 7.23 -14.68 18.78
N LEU A 60 6.61 -13.53 19.01
CA LEU A 60 5.86 -13.29 20.23
C LEU A 60 4.64 -14.23 20.23
N SER A 61 4.44 -14.94 21.33
CA SER A 61 3.20 -15.72 21.53
C SER A 61 2.04 -14.78 21.83
N PHE A 62 0.82 -15.28 21.65
CA PHE A 62 -0.39 -14.53 21.99
C PHE A 62 -0.41 -14.13 23.47
N ASP A 63 0.09 -15.00 24.35
CA ASP A 63 0.17 -14.75 25.79
C ASP A 63 1.20 -13.64 26.11
N GLU A 64 2.35 -13.63 25.41
CA GLU A 64 3.38 -12.58 25.55
C GLU A 64 2.91 -11.19 25.06
N LEU A 65 1.85 -11.13 24.24
CA LEU A 65 1.27 -9.87 23.75
C LEU A 65 0.24 -9.26 24.71
N TRP A 66 -0.26 -10.03 25.68
CA TRP A 66 -1.36 -9.64 26.57
C TRP A 66 -0.95 -9.48 28.04
N ASP A 67 0.24 -9.93 28.42
CA ASP A 67 0.85 -9.61 29.71
C ASP A 67 1.47 -8.20 29.67
N GLU A 68 0.67 -7.22 30.05
CA GLU A 68 1.10 -5.84 30.37
C GLU A 68 1.29 -5.66 31.89
#